data_AF-A0A8T3LUQ6-F1
#
_entry.id   AF-A0A8T3LUQ6-F1
#
_cell.length_a   1.000
_cell.length_b   1.000
_cell.length_c   1.000
_cell.angle_alpha   90.00
_cell.angle_beta   90.00
_cell.angle_gamma   90.00
#
_symmetry.space_group_name_H-M   'P 1'
#
loop_
_entity.id
_entity.type
_entity.pdbx_description
1 polymer ?
#
loop_
_entity_poly.entity_id
_entity_poly.type
_entity_poly.pdbx_seq_one_letter_code
_entity_poly.pdbx_strand_id
1 'polypeptide(L)'
;MSEAAESRSESVATTVRDLVRATGGGLLVGLPLLFTLEMWAHSFLLPSLKIVVLIGVAFVVVVGYTAVSGFRRERSWIELLIDSVETMGIAAVVATVALLLLGRVGLETGLRDAVGKIALEMIPVAFGVSLAGTQLASPEDDPEDAADQGSTVADGNGAGTFARLFIAAGAALLFALNIAPTEEPMLLGVEAAWWLLLLVIPATLAVTFAVVFYADFRGGRSLESGDGPLDRPLTETLAAYAVSLLVSLLLLWSFGRTDGASWSAIVGQTIMLAVVASFGAAVGRLLIGGGGQQQEAS
;
A
#
# COMPACT_ATOMS: atom_id res chain seq x y z
N MET A 1 7.40 29.09 -35.78
CA MET A 1 6.03 28.62 -35.42
C MET A 1 5.89 27.10 -35.40
N SER A 2 6.76 26.32 -36.08
CA SER A 2 6.73 24.84 -36.03
C SER A 2 7.23 24.28 -34.69
N GLU A 3 8.38 24.77 -34.22
CA GLU A 3 9.10 24.21 -33.06
C GLU A 3 8.35 24.34 -31.71
N ALA A 4 7.64 25.45 -31.50
CA ALA A 4 6.82 25.65 -30.29
C ALA A 4 5.49 24.87 -30.31
N ALA A 5 5.01 24.47 -31.49
CA ALA A 5 3.83 23.61 -31.61
C ALA A 5 4.21 22.14 -31.41
N GLU A 6 5.38 21.75 -31.92
CA GLU A 6 5.99 20.43 -31.75
C GLU A 6 6.34 20.16 -30.29
N SER A 7 7.05 21.09 -29.61
CA SER A 7 7.38 20.96 -28.18
C SER A 7 6.15 20.91 -27.26
N ARG A 8 5.07 21.63 -27.63
CA ARG A 8 3.80 21.61 -26.89
C ARG A 8 3.05 20.30 -27.10
N SER A 9 3.10 19.74 -28.31
CA SER A 9 2.46 18.46 -28.61
C SER A 9 3.15 17.29 -27.93
N GLU A 10 4.48 17.34 -27.84
CA GLU A 10 5.31 16.37 -27.12
C GLU A 10 5.05 16.45 -25.60
N SER A 11 5.05 17.66 -25.03
CA SER A 11 4.71 17.89 -23.62
C SER A 11 3.30 17.39 -23.26
N VAL A 12 2.29 17.62 -24.11
CA VAL A 12 0.92 17.14 -23.86
C VAL A 12 0.84 15.62 -23.95
N ALA A 13 1.54 15.00 -24.90
CA ALA A 13 1.54 13.54 -25.06
C ALA A 13 2.14 12.83 -23.84
N THR A 14 3.24 13.36 -23.28
CA THR A 14 3.86 12.85 -22.05
C THR A 14 2.91 12.98 -20.87
N THR A 15 2.33 14.17 -20.64
CA THR A 15 1.37 14.38 -19.54
C THR A 15 0.14 13.45 -19.64
N VAL A 16 -0.39 13.22 -20.84
CA VAL A 16 -1.50 12.29 -21.03
C VAL A 16 -1.09 10.85 -20.71
N ARG A 17 0.10 10.43 -21.13
CA ARG A 17 0.63 9.10 -20.83
C ARG A 17 0.78 8.87 -19.33
N ASP A 18 1.37 9.84 -18.62
CA ASP A 18 1.56 9.78 -17.18
C ASP A 18 0.23 9.70 -16.45
N LEU A 19 -0.76 10.49 -16.87
CA LEU A 19 -2.10 10.45 -16.29
C LEU A 19 -2.82 9.11 -16.54
N VAL A 20 -2.70 8.55 -17.76
CA VAL A 20 -3.28 7.23 -18.08
C VAL A 20 -2.65 6.14 -17.22
N ARG A 21 -1.34 6.19 -17.04
CA ARG A 21 -0.59 5.21 -16.24
C ARG A 21 -0.92 5.34 -14.75
N ALA A 22 -0.92 6.55 -14.22
CA ALA A 22 -1.34 6.87 -12.85
C ALA A 22 -2.77 6.36 -12.59
N THR A 23 -3.70 6.69 -13.48
CA THR A 23 -5.10 6.23 -13.40
C THR A 23 -5.19 4.71 -13.50
N GLY A 24 -4.43 4.10 -14.40
CA GLY A 24 -4.35 2.65 -14.57
C GLY A 24 -3.89 1.95 -13.29
N GLY A 25 -2.80 2.39 -12.68
CA GLY A 25 -2.34 1.85 -11.40
C GLY A 25 -3.34 2.06 -10.28
N GLY A 26 -3.91 3.26 -10.18
CA GLY A 26 -4.94 3.58 -9.20
C GLY A 26 -6.15 2.66 -9.30
N LEU A 27 -6.66 2.45 -10.52
CA LEU A 27 -7.77 1.53 -10.75
C LEU A 27 -7.38 0.07 -10.54
N LEU A 28 -6.19 -0.37 -10.93
CA LEU A 28 -5.75 -1.76 -10.69
C LEU A 28 -5.80 -2.13 -9.19
N VAL A 29 -5.47 -1.18 -8.31
CA VAL A 29 -5.50 -1.39 -6.86
C VAL A 29 -6.88 -1.09 -6.25
N GLY A 30 -7.58 -0.05 -6.72
CA GLY A 30 -8.89 0.36 -6.19
C GLY A 30 -10.09 -0.45 -6.68
N LEU A 31 -10.05 -0.99 -7.90
CA LEU A 31 -11.19 -1.68 -8.51
C LEU A 31 -11.76 -2.81 -7.65
N PRO A 32 -10.97 -3.74 -7.07
CA PRO A 32 -11.53 -4.77 -6.22
C PRO A 32 -12.41 -4.22 -5.10
N LEU A 33 -12.00 -3.10 -4.49
CA LEU A 33 -12.68 -2.45 -3.39
C LEU A 33 -13.94 -1.70 -3.83
N LEU A 34 -13.92 -1.05 -4.99
CA LEU A 34 -15.10 -0.43 -5.62
C LEU A 34 -16.28 -1.39 -5.78
N PHE A 35 -15.99 -2.68 -6.00
CA PHE A 35 -17.00 -3.72 -6.21
C PHE A 35 -17.45 -4.43 -4.93
N THR A 36 -16.91 -4.08 -3.76
CA THR A 36 -17.40 -4.61 -2.47
C THR A 36 -18.57 -3.77 -1.95
N LEU A 37 -19.60 -4.40 -1.40
CA LEU A 37 -20.75 -3.67 -0.84
C LEU A 37 -20.30 -2.79 0.34
N GLU A 38 -19.36 -3.32 1.11
CA GLU A 38 -18.89 -2.85 2.39
C GLU A 38 -18.13 -1.53 2.25
N MET A 39 -17.36 -1.33 1.18
CA MET A 39 -16.60 -0.08 1.01
C MET A 39 -17.50 1.13 0.79
N TRP A 40 -18.56 1.03 -0.03
CA TRP A 40 -19.43 2.17 -0.28
C TRP A 40 -20.66 2.23 0.64
N ALA A 41 -21.18 1.11 1.14
CA ALA A 41 -22.33 1.11 2.06
C ALA A 41 -21.92 1.49 3.50
N HIS A 42 -20.76 1.01 3.96
CA HIS A 42 -20.31 1.21 5.35
C HIS A 42 -19.82 2.64 5.60
N SER A 43 -19.48 3.38 4.53
CA SER A 43 -19.08 4.79 4.58
C SER A 43 -20.07 5.69 5.34
N PHE A 44 -21.37 5.40 5.26
CA PHE A 44 -22.42 6.16 5.95
C PHE A 44 -22.31 6.06 7.47
N LEU A 45 -21.89 4.90 7.97
CA LEU A 45 -21.84 4.54 9.39
C LEU A 45 -20.56 5.01 10.08
N LEU A 46 -19.53 5.36 9.32
CA LEU A 46 -18.25 5.77 9.91
C LEU A 46 -18.33 7.19 10.52
N PRO A 47 -17.86 7.37 11.77
CA PRO A 47 -17.66 8.69 12.35
C PRO A 47 -16.65 9.50 11.51
N SER A 48 -16.87 10.80 11.38
CA SER A 48 -16.02 11.68 10.55
C SER A 48 -14.54 11.64 10.94
N LEU A 49 -14.25 11.45 12.24
CA LEU A 49 -12.88 11.31 12.74
C LEU A 49 -12.15 10.11 12.10
N LYS A 50 -12.82 8.96 11.94
CA LYS A 50 -12.20 7.75 11.38
C LYS A 50 -11.88 7.93 9.89
N ILE A 51 -12.74 8.64 9.17
CA ILE A 51 -12.51 9.02 7.76
C ILE A 51 -11.27 9.93 7.66
N VAL A 52 -11.15 10.94 8.53
CA VAL A 52 -9.97 11.83 8.55
C VAL A 52 -8.69 11.05 8.86
N VAL A 53 -8.73 10.11 9.82
CA VAL A 53 -7.59 9.24 10.13
C VAL A 53 -7.20 8.40 8.91
N LEU A 54 -8.17 7.79 8.23
CA LEU A 54 -7.92 6.99 7.04
C LEU A 54 -7.31 7.78 5.88
N ILE A 55 -7.78 9.01 5.62
CA ILE A 55 -7.16 9.93 4.67
C ILE A 55 -5.73 10.26 5.11
N GLY A 56 -5.52 10.54 6.40
CA GLY A 56 -4.19 10.80 6.96
C GLY A 56 -3.24 9.62 6.78
N VAL A 57 -3.71 8.39 6.99
CA VAL A 57 -2.94 7.16 6.74
C VAL A 57 -2.60 7.03 5.25
N ALA A 58 -3.56 7.25 4.35
CA ALA A 58 -3.30 7.22 2.91
C ALA A 58 -2.24 8.26 2.52
N PHE A 59 -2.33 9.48 3.04
CA PHE A 59 -1.36 10.53 2.80
C PHE A 59 0.04 10.15 3.31
N VAL A 60 0.15 9.61 4.53
CA VAL A 60 1.42 9.13 5.08
C VAL A 60 2.01 8.02 4.21
N VAL A 61 1.17 7.08 3.75
CA VAL A 61 1.57 6.00 2.84
C VAL A 61 2.13 6.57 1.54
N VAL A 62 1.40 7.46 0.87
CA VAL A 62 1.86 8.12 -0.37
C VAL A 62 3.18 8.86 -0.16
N VAL A 63 3.28 9.71 0.88
CA VAL A 63 4.50 10.45 1.21
C VAL A 63 5.68 9.51 1.40
N GLY A 64 5.49 8.42 2.16
CA GLY A 64 6.57 7.48 2.40
C GLY A 64 6.95 6.66 1.16
N TYR A 65 6.00 6.32 0.27
CA TYR A 65 6.33 5.68 -1.00
C TYR A 65 7.14 6.61 -1.90
N THR A 66 6.72 7.87 -2.05
CA THR A 66 7.46 8.89 -2.80
C THR A 66 8.84 9.14 -2.19
N ALA A 67 8.95 9.12 -0.86
CA ALA A 67 10.23 9.29 -0.17
C ALA A 67 11.17 8.09 -0.37
N VAL A 68 10.64 6.85 -0.41
CA VAL A 68 11.43 5.64 -0.59
C VAL A 68 11.82 5.42 -2.06
N SER A 69 11.00 5.85 -3.02
CA SER A 69 11.34 5.79 -4.45
C SER A 69 12.27 6.92 -4.90
N GLY A 70 12.35 8.00 -4.13
CA GLY A 70 12.98 9.26 -4.52
C GLY A 70 14.29 9.57 -3.80
N PHE A 71 15.13 8.59 -3.48
CA PHE A 71 16.45 8.79 -2.85
C PHE A 71 17.47 9.50 -3.78
N ARG A 72 17.06 10.54 -4.51
CA ARG A 72 17.94 11.56 -5.04
C ARG A 72 18.49 12.38 -3.87
N ARG A 73 19.79 12.65 -3.87
CA ARG A 73 20.52 13.37 -2.79
C ARG A 73 20.07 14.82 -2.53
N GLU A 74 19.10 15.38 -3.27
CA GLU A 74 18.76 16.81 -3.21
C GLU A 74 17.26 17.14 -3.37
N ARG A 75 16.31 16.26 -3.02
CA ARG A 75 14.88 16.67 -2.98
C ARG A 75 14.50 17.36 -1.67
N SER A 76 13.77 18.47 -1.78
CA SER A 76 13.24 19.16 -0.59
C SER A 76 12.00 18.44 -0.04
N TRP A 77 11.78 18.48 1.28
CA TRP A 77 10.56 17.93 1.91
C TRP A 77 9.27 18.53 1.35
N ILE A 78 9.35 19.74 0.80
CA ILE A 78 8.22 20.44 0.18
C ILE A 78 7.85 19.80 -1.15
N GLU A 79 8.83 19.43 -1.99
CA GLU A 79 8.58 18.70 -3.24
C GLU A 79 7.89 17.36 -2.97
N LEU A 80 8.36 16.60 -1.98
CA LEU A 80 7.72 15.33 -1.59
C LEU A 80 6.25 15.51 -1.19
N LEU A 81 5.96 16.58 -0.44
CA LEU A 81 4.58 16.89 -0.04
C LEU A 81 3.73 17.33 -1.23
N ILE A 82 4.28 18.10 -2.16
CA ILE A 82 3.57 18.55 -3.38
C ILE A 82 3.20 17.32 -4.23
N ASP A 83 4.15 16.45 -4.53
CA ASP A 83 3.92 15.22 -5.31
C ASP A 83 2.87 14.31 -4.64
N SER A 84 2.91 14.25 -3.31
CA SER A 84 1.94 13.46 -2.53
C SER A 84 0.54 14.05 -2.59
N VAL A 85 0.42 15.39 -2.54
CA VAL A 85 -0.87 16.09 -2.71
C VAL A 85 -1.40 15.91 -4.14
N GLU A 86 -0.52 15.96 -5.15
CA GLU A 86 -0.90 15.69 -6.54
C GLU A 86 -1.43 14.26 -6.70
N THR A 87 -0.71 13.27 -6.15
CA THR A 87 -1.13 11.86 -6.13
C THR A 87 -2.50 11.68 -5.46
N MET A 88 -2.70 12.31 -4.30
CA MET A 88 -4.01 12.31 -3.62
C MET A 88 -5.10 12.97 -4.46
N GLY A 89 -4.79 14.04 -5.18
CA GLY A 89 -5.71 14.73 -6.08
C GLY A 89 -6.14 13.85 -7.25
N ILE A 90 -5.20 13.15 -7.89
CA ILE A 90 -5.49 12.17 -8.95
C ILE A 90 -6.38 11.07 -8.39
N ALA A 91 -6.04 10.53 -7.22
CA ALA A 91 -6.83 9.48 -6.57
C ALA A 91 -8.26 9.94 -6.25
N ALA A 92 -8.43 11.17 -5.78
CA ALA A 92 -9.74 11.77 -5.54
C ALA A 92 -10.59 11.84 -6.79
N VAL A 93 -10.01 12.31 -7.90
CA VAL A 93 -10.70 12.43 -9.19
C VAL A 93 -11.07 11.05 -9.72
N VAL A 94 -10.13 10.10 -9.72
CA VAL A 94 -10.35 8.74 -10.19
C VAL A 94 -11.43 8.04 -9.36
N ALA A 95 -11.36 8.11 -8.03
CA ALA A 95 -12.36 7.57 -7.13
C ALA A 95 -13.75 8.19 -7.38
N THR A 96 -13.82 9.51 -7.54
CA THR A 96 -15.07 10.23 -7.81
C THR A 96 -15.68 9.78 -9.13
N VAL A 97 -14.89 9.73 -10.21
CA VAL A 97 -15.35 9.29 -11.53
C VAL A 97 -15.82 7.84 -11.48
N ALA A 98 -15.05 6.94 -10.84
CA ALA A 98 -15.45 5.55 -10.71
C ALA A 98 -16.76 5.38 -9.94
N LEU A 99 -16.93 6.08 -8.81
CA LEU A 99 -18.15 6.05 -8.01
C LEU A 99 -19.36 6.65 -8.75
N LEU A 100 -19.15 7.69 -9.57
CA LEU A 100 -20.18 8.24 -10.45
C LEU A 100 -20.61 7.24 -11.52
N LEU A 101 -19.65 6.60 -12.19
CA LEU A 101 -19.92 5.59 -13.23
C LEU A 101 -20.64 4.36 -12.68
N LEU A 102 -20.32 3.96 -11.44
CA LEU A 102 -20.98 2.86 -10.74
C LEU A 102 -22.35 3.26 -10.14
N GLY A 103 -22.75 4.53 -10.25
CA GLY A 103 -24.00 5.04 -9.69
C GLY A 103 -24.04 5.06 -8.15
N ARG A 104 -22.87 5.10 -7.49
CA ARG A 104 -22.76 5.13 -6.02
C ARG A 104 -22.73 6.53 -5.43
N VAL A 105 -22.37 7.50 -6.25
CA VAL A 105 -22.45 8.94 -5.96
C VAL A 105 -23.27 9.59 -7.07
N GLY A 106 -24.21 10.47 -6.70
CA GLY A 106 -25.06 11.20 -7.62
C GLY A 106 -25.71 12.42 -6.97
N LEU A 107 -26.62 13.09 -7.66
CA LEU A 107 -27.28 14.32 -7.17
C LEU A 107 -28.13 14.09 -5.92
N GLU A 108 -28.66 12.88 -5.75
CA GLU A 108 -29.46 12.48 -4.58
C GLU A 108 -28.59 12.05 -3.39
N THR A 109 -27.28 11.89 -3.59
CA THR A 109 -26.35 11.49 -2.53
C THR A 109 -26.01 12.70 -1.65
N GLY A 110 -26.29 12.60 -0.35
CA GLY A 110 -25.91 13.65 0.59
C GLY A 110 -24.39 13.90 0.58
N LEU A 111 -23.97 15.16 0.69
CA LEU A 111 -22.56 15.56 0.59
C LEU A 111 -21.64 14.77 1.53
N ARG A 112 -22.09 14.53 2.78
CA ARG A 112 -21.34 13.73 3.76
C ARG A 112 -21.09 12.30 3.28
N ASP A 113 -22.09 11.68 2.68
CA ASP A 113 -22.01 10.31 2.19
C ASP A 113 -21.11 10.21 0.96
N ALA A 114 -21.23 11.17 0.02
CA ALA A 114 -20.35 11.26 -1.12
C ALA A 114 -18.87 11.42 -0.70
N VAL A 115 -18.59 12.34 0.22
CA VAL A 115 -17.22 12.56 0.75
C VAL A 115 -16.69 11.31 1.45
N GLY A 116 -17.52 10.60 2.22
CA GLY A 116 -17.12 9.36 2.89
C GLY A 116 -16.73 8.26 1.91
N LYS A 117 -17.54 8.03 0.87
CA LYS A 117 -17.24 7.05 -0.20
C LYS A 117 -15.97 7.39 -0.95
N ILE A 118 -15.82 8.65 -1.37
CA ILE A 118 -14.62 9.12 -2.07
C ILE A 118 -13.41 8.95 -1.17
N ALA A 119 -13.50 9.33 0.11
CA ALA A 119 -12.39 9.22 1.06
C ALA A 119 -11.90 7.80 1.29
N LEU A 120 -12.80 6.83 1.42
CA LEU A 120 -12.43 5.43 1.57
C LEU A 120 -11.79 4.87 0.30
N GLU A 121 -12.35 5.23 -0.86
CA GLU A 121 -11.85 4.75 -2.15
C GLU A 121 -10.52 5.39 -2.55
N MET A 122 -10.27 6.62 -2.13
CA MET A 122 -8.99 7.30 -2.38
C MET A 122 -7.80 6.53 -1.83
N ILE A 123 -7.95 5.73 -0.77
CA ILE A 123 -6.83 5.06 -0.10
C ILE A 123 -6.15 4.02 -1.02
N PRO A 124 -6.86 2.98 -1.51
CA PRO A 124 -6.26 2.02 -2.43
C PRO A 124 -5.88 2.67 -3.78
N VAL A 125 -6.66 3.63 -4.26
CA VAL A 125 -6.37 4.32 -5.53
C VAL A 125 -5.10 5.15 -5.43
N ALA A 126 -4.88 5.90 -4.35
CA ALA A 126 -3.68 6.72 -4.15
C ALA A 126 -2.42 5.85 -4.05
N PHE A 127 -2.52 4.70 -3.38
CA PHE A 127 -1.45 3.72 -3.40
C PHE A 127 -1.14 3.25 -4.82
N GLY A 128 -2.17 2.87 -5.58
CA GLY A 128 -2.01 2.40 -6.96
C GLY A 128 -1.41 3.45 -7.89
N VAL A 129 -1.79 4.72 -7.74
CA VAL A 129 -1.21 5.86 -8.47
C VAL A 129 0.28 6.00 -8.14
N SER A 130 0.62 6.00 -6.85
CA SER A 130 2.02 6.10 -6.38
C SER A 130 2.89 4.94 -6.89
N LEU A 131 2.36 3.70 -6.88
CA LEU A 131 3.06 2.53 -7.41
C LEU A 131 3.18 2.58 -8.95
N ALA A 132 2.13 3.04 -9.65
CA ALA A 132 2.19 3.19 -11.10
C ALA A 132 3.31 4.14 -11.49
N GLY A 133 3.45 5.29 -10.82
CA GLY A 133 4.51 6.28 -11.07
C GLY A 133 5.93 5.75 -10.89
N THR A 134 6.12 4.71 -10.07
CA THR A 134 7.45 4.13 -9.78
C THR A 134 7.76 2.86 -10.56
N GLN A 135 6.77 2.06 -10.96
CA GLN A 135 6.99 0.74 -11.57
C GLN A 135 6.72 0.67 -13.07
N LEU A 136 5.79 1.50 -13.57
CA LEU A 136 5.39 1.48 -14.97
C LEU A 136 6.16 2.53 -15.80
N ALA A 137 7.26 3.08 -15.27
CA ALA A 137 8.02 4.17 -15.90
C ALA A 137 8.92 3.54 -16.92
N SER A 138 8.59 3.80 -18.18
CA SER A 138 9.48 3.42 -19.27
C SER A 138 10.80 4.16 -19.08
N PRO A 139 11.95 3.45 -19.05
CA PRO A 139 13.28 4.04 -19.05
C PRO A 139 13.53 5.05 -20.18
N GLU A 140 12.74 4.95 -21.24
CA GLU A 140 12.80 5.79 -22.44
C GLU A 140 12.19 7.19 -22.24
N ASP A 141 11.34 7.38 -21.23
CA ASP A 141 10.60 8.64 -21.02
C ASP A 141 11.38 9.65 -20.16
N ASP A 142 12.31 9.18 -19.32
CA ASP A 142 13.32 10.02 -18.64
C ASP A 142 14.59 9.20 -18.36
N PRO A 143 15.66 9.33 -19.17
CA PRO A 143 16.88 8.54 -19.03
C PRO A 143 17.63 8.84 -17.72
N GLU A 144 17.32 9.93 -17.02
CA GLU A 144 17.87 10.24 -15.69
C GLU A 144 17.17 9.47 -14.56
N ASP A 145 15.90 9.08 -14.73
CA ASP A 145 15.16 8.30 -13.72
C ASP A 145 15.38 6.79 -13.87
N ALA A 146 15.69 6.31 -15.08
CA ALA A 146 15.93 4.89 -15.36
C ALA A 146 17.11 4.27 -14.59
N ALA A 147 18.15 5.06 -14.30
CA ALA A 147 19.38 4.60 -13.66
C ALA A 147 19.27 4.47 -12.13
N ASP A 148 18.28 5.11 -11.50
CA ASP A 148 18.16 5.27 -10.05
C ASP A 148 16.99 4.47 -9.43
N GLN A 149 16.07 3.97 -10.26
CA GLN A 149 14.91 3.17 -9.86
C GLN A 149 15.26 1.74 -9.42
N GLY A 150 16.42 1.21 -9.84
CA GLY A 150 16.83 -0.17 -9.59
C GLY A 150 17.75 -0.40 -8.38
N SER A 151 18.36 0.66 -7.83
CA SER A 151 19.57 0.54 -7.00
C SER A 151 19.50 1.16 -5.59
N THR A 152 18.42 1.84 -5.22
CA THR A 152 18.50 2.81 -4.10
C THR A 152 17.91 2.39 -2.74
N VAL A 153 17.38 1.17 -2.57
CA VAL A 153 16.93 0.70 -1.23
C VAL A 153 18.05 0.01 -0.43
N ALA A 154 19.24 -0.17 -1.02
CA ALA A 154 20.30 -1.01 -0.43
C ALA A 154 21.36 -0.26 0.42
N ASP A 155 21.61 1.04 0.20
CA ASP A 155 22.80 1.69 0.79
C ASP A 155 22.48 2.66 1.92
N GLY A 156 22.25 2.13 3.12
CA GLY A 156 22.22 2.92 4.36
C GLY A 156 21.66 2.13 5.55
N ASN A 157 22.55 1.63 6.42
CA ASN A 157 22.32 0.67 7.52
C ASN A 157 21.26 1.04 8.59
N GLY A 158 20.52 2.15 8.45
CA GLY A 158 19.39 2.51 9.31
C GLY A 158 18.16 3.01 8.55
N ALA A 159 18.36 3.75 7.45
CA ALA A 159 17.29 4.18 6.56
C ALA A 159 16.69 2.99 5.78
N GLY A 160 17.52 2.00 5.41
CA GLY A 160 17.07 0.82 4.68
C GLY A 160 16.10 -0.05 5.48
N THR A 161 16.30 -0.22 6.79
CA THR A 161 15.42 -1.05 7.62
C THR A 161 14.04 -0.42 7.80
N PHE A 162 13.98 0.90 8.05
CA PHE A 162 12.72 1.62 8.14
C PHE A 162 11.97 1.59 6.80
N ALA A 163 12.66 1.86 5.68
CA ALA A 163 12.08 1.79 4.34
C ALA A 163 11.49 0.40 4.03
N ARG A 164 12.21 -0.68 4.36
CA ARG A 164 11.73 -2.06 4.21
C ARG A 164 10.47 -2.33 5.03
N LEU A 165 10.45 -1.91 6.30
CA LEU A 165 9.26 -2.06 7.15
C LEU A 165 8.09 -1.20 6.68
N PHE A 166 8.36 -0.01 6.15
CA PHE A 166 7.36 0.88 5.61
C PHE A 166 6.69 0.31 4.36
N ILE A 167 7.49 -0.20 3.41
CA ILE A 167 6.95 -0.88 2.23
C ILE A 167 6.19 -2.15 2.63
N ALA A 168 6.70 -2.91 3.61
CA ALA A 168 5.99 -4.07 4.15
C ALA A 168 4.64 -3.65 4.78
N ALA A 169 4.60 -2.52 5.50
CA ALA A 169 3.36 -1.97 6.06
C ALA A 169 2.37 -1.53 4.97
N GLY A 170 2.84 -0.86 3.92
CA GLY A 170 2.02 -0.45 2.78
C GLY A 170 1.42 -1.64 2.04
N ALA A 171 2.22 -2.67 1.75
CA ALA A 171 1.74 -3.89 1.13
C ALA A 171 0.78 -4.68 2.06
N ALA A 172 1.07 -4.74 3.36
CA ALA A 172 0.16 -5.31 4.35
C ALA A 172 -1.18 -4.58 4.36
N LEU A 173 -1.15 -3.25 4.34
CA LEU A 173 -2.34 -2.38 4.32
C LEU A 173 -3.18 -2.65 3.07
N LEU A 174 -2.57 -2.74 1.89
CA LEU A 174 -3.31 -3.06 0.66
C LEU A 174 -4.02 -4.41 0.73
N PHE A 175 -3.28 -5.45 1.11
CA PHE A 175 -3.83 -6.80 1.20
C PHE A 175 -4.93 -6.87 2.24
N ALA A 176 -4.72 -6.26 3.39
CA ALA A 176 -5.71 -6.22 4.46
C ALA A 176 -6.92 -5.36 4.09
N LEU A 177 -6.75 -4.25 3.35
CA LEU A 177 -7.87 -3.37 2.95
C LEU A 177 -8.89 -4.10 2.08
N ASN A 178 -8.49 -5.08 1.27
CA ASN A 178 -9.40 -5.90 0.47
C ASN A 178 -10.35 -6.79 1.29
N ILE A 179 -10.04 -6.99 2.57
CA ILE A 179 -10.74 -7.94 3.44
C ILE A 179 -11.23 -7.26 4.73
N ALA A 180 -10.57 -6.21 5.21
CA ALA A 180 -10.91 -5.53 6.46
C ALA A 180 -12.31 -4.93 6.50
N PRO A 181 -12.88 -4.38 5.40
CA PRO A 181 -14.27 -3.93 5.35
C PRO A 181 -15.26 -5.08 5.42
N THR A 182 -14.87 -6.32 5.12
CA THR A 182 -15.79 -7.45 5.01
C THR A 182 -16.08 -8.10 6.36
N GLU A 183 -17.11 -8.94 6.43
CA GLU A 183 -17.58 -9.54 7.69
C GLU A 183 -16.84 -10.84 8.06
N GLU A 184 -16.16 -11.48 7.12
CA GLU A 184 -15.56 -12.81 7.28
C GLU A 184 -14.46 -12.85 8.35
N PRO A 185 -13.48 -11.92 8.41
CA PRO A 185 -12.47 -11.93 9.47
C PRO A 185 -13.09 -11.75 10.85
N MET A 186 -14.24 -11.08 10.93
CA MET A 186 -14.95 -10.84 12.18
C MET A 186 -15.57 -12.12 12.71
N LEU A 187 -16.32 -12.80 11.85
CA LEU A 187 -16.97 -14.07 12.15
C LEU A 187 -15.91 -15.11 12.52
N LEU A 188 -14.87 -15.26 11.69
CA LEU A 188 -13.78 -16.20 11.94
C LEU A 188 -13.05 -15.90 13.25
N GLY A 189 -12.79 -14.63 13.56
CA GLY A 189 -12.10 -14.24 14.80
C GLY A 189 -12.92 -14.51 16.06
N VAL A 190 -14.24 -14.35 16.00
CA VAL A 190 -15.16 -14.53 17.14
C VAL A 190 -15.54 -16.01 17.33
N GLU A 191 -15.74 -16.74 16.24
CA GLU A 191 -16.16 -18.14 16.27
C GLU A 191 -15.00 -19.11 16.48
N ALA A 192 -13.76 -18.69 16.19
CA ALA A 192 -12.59 -19.53 16.39
C ALA A 192 -12.41 -19.90 17.87
N ALA A 193 -12.18 -21.20 18.10
CA ALA A 193 -11.72 -21.65 19.41
C ALA A 193 -10.37 -21.00 19.74
N TRP A 194 -10.16 -20.64 21.01
CA TRP A 194 -8.94 -19.94 21.46
C TRP A 194 -7.64 -20.67 21.08
N TRP A 195 -7.65 -22.01 21.06
CA TRP A 195 -6.48 -22.81 20.68
C TRP A 195 -6.20 -22.78 19.17
N LEU A 196 -7.23 -22.59 18.33
CA LEU A 196 -7.04 -22.38 16.90
C LEU A 196 -6.36 -21.04 16.63
N LEU A 197 -6.74 -19.98 17.36
CA LEU A 197 -6.07 -18.68 17.27
C LEU A 197 -4.58 -18.78 17.64
N LEU A 198 -4.24 -19.58 18.67
CA LEU A 198 -2.86 -19.86 19.04
C LEU A 198 -2.10 -20.67 17.98
N LEU A 199 -2.79 -21.48 17.18
CA LEU A 199 -2.19 -22.25 16.08
C LEU A 199 -2.03 -21.41 14.80
N VAL A 200 -2.95 -20.46 14.56
CA VAL A 200 -2.90 -19.56 13.40
C VAL A 200 -1.62 -18.72 13.43
N ILE A 201 -1.24 -18.14 14.59
CA ILE A 201 -0.04 -17.31 14.73
C ILE A 201 1.24 -18.03 14.20
N PRO A 202 1.65 -19.20 14.72
CA PRO A 202 2.84 -19.89 14.25
C PRO A 202 2.69 -20.41 12.83
N ALA A 203 1.47 -20.81 12.40
CA ALA A 203 1.24 -21.22 11.01
C ALA A 203 1.48 -20.05 10.04
N THR A 204 0.93 -18.87 10.34
CA THR A 204 1.12 -17.65 9.55
C THR A 204 2.58 -17.23 9.53
N LEU A 205 3.28 -17.28 10.68
CA LEU A 205 4.71 -17.01 10.74
C LEU A 205 5.51 -18.01 9.90
N ALA A 206 5.18 -19.30 9.93
CA ALA A 206 5.86 -20.32 9.13
C ALA A 206 5.69 -20.10 7.62
N VAL A 207 4.47 -19.77 7.17
CA VAL A 207 4.22 -19.46 5.75
C VAL A 207 4.95 -18.19 5.32
N THR A 208 4.85 -17.13 6.13
CA THR A 208 5.52 -15.85 5.85
C THR A 208 7.05 -16.03 5.81
N PHE A 209 7.60 -16.79 6.74
CA PHE A 209 9.01 -17.15 6.78
C PHE A 209 9.42 -17.94 5.54
N ALA A 210 8.63 -18.94 5.13
CA ALA A 210 8.94 -19.74 3.95
C ALA A 210 8.98 -18.90 2.67
N VAL A 211 8.05 -17.94 2.52
CA VAL A 211 8.03 -17.01 1.38
C VAL A 211 9.29 -16.14 1.34
N VAL A 212 9.64 -15.51 2.46
CA VAL A 212 10.84 -14.65 2.57
C VAL A 212 12.11 -15.46 2.36
N PHE A 213 12.24 -16.60 3.05
CA PHE A 213 13.39 -17.48 2.95
C PHE A 213 13.62 -17.99 1.51
N TYR A 214 12.55 -18.42 0.83
CA TYR A 214 12.65 -18.90 -0.54
C TYR A 214 13.09 -17.81 -1.52
N ALA A 215 12.59 -16.59 -1.34
CA ALA A 215 12.98 -15.46 -2.19
C ALA A 215 14.43 -15.02 -1.94
N ASP A 216 14.87 -15.00 -0.68
CA ASP A 216 16.26 -14.69 -0.34
C ASP A 216 17.24 -15.72 -0.89
N PHE A 217 16.86 -17.00 -0.84
CA PHE A 217 17.66 -18.09 -1.41
C PHE A 217 17.83 -17.96 -2.93
N ARG A 218 16.81 -17.47 -3.66
CA ARG A 218 16.93 -17.17 -5.09
C ARG A 218 17.67 -15.86 -5.38
N GLY A 219 17.59 -14.90 -4.46
CA GLY A 219 18.15 -13.55 -4.61
C GLY A 219 19.67 -13.47 -4.38
N GLY A 220 20.34 -14.58 -4.02
CA GLY A 220 21.80 -14.63 -3.94
C GLY A 220 22.42 -13.73 -2.85
N ARG A 221 21.64 -13.27 -1.87
CA ARG A 221 22.20 -12.53 -0.72
C ARG A 221 23.09 -13.47 0.07
N SER A 222 24.41 -13.32 -0.06
CA SER A 222 25.39 -13.97 0.80
C SER A 222 25.03 -13.68 2.25
N LEU A 223 24.77 -14.73 3.03
CA LEU A 223 24.39 -14.70 4.46
C LEU A 223 25.46 -14.06 5.38
N GLU A 224 26.47 -13.39 4.84
CA GLU A 224 27.68 -12.95 5.53
C GLU A 224 27.79 -11.42 5.74
N SER A 225 26.80 -10.61 5.34
CA SER A 225 26.94 -9.13 5.42
C SER A 225 25.73 -8.42 6.04
N GLY A 226 25.40 -8.71 7.30
CA GLY A 226 24.38 -7.97 8.05
C GLY A 226 24.66 -7.97 9.56
N ASP A 227 25.29 -6.91 10.06
CA ASP A 227 25.56 -6.69 11.49
C ASP A 227 24.34 -6.15 12.26
N GLY A 228 23.17 -5.99 11.62
CA GLY A 228 21.95 -5.47 12.22
C GLY A 228 21.04 -6.54 12.85
N PRO A 229 20.33 -6.25 13.95
CA PRO A 229 19.40 -7.19 14.59
C PRO A 229 18.16 -7.53 13.75
N LEU A 230 17.92 -6.82 12.64
CA LEU A 230 16.80 -7.06 11.71
C LEU A 230 17.21 -7.71 10.38
N ASP A 231 18.51 -8.01 10.19
CA ASP A 231 19.02 -8.66 8.97
C ASP A 231 18.90 -10.18 9.00
N ARG A 232 18.50 -10.77 10.14
CA ARG A 232 18.23 -12.20 10.23
C ARG A 232 16.81 -12.49 9.70
N PRO A 233 16.63 -13.54 8.87
CA PRO A 233 15.31 -13.88 8.30
C PRO A 233 14.19 -14.03 9.34
N LEU A 234 14.54 -14.51 10.53
CA LEU A 234 13.59 -14.75 11.62
C LEU A 234 13.14 -13.44 12.30
N THR A 235 14.07 -12.54 12.62
CA THR A 235 13.74 -11.22 13.20
C THR A 235 13.00 -10.35 12.21
N GLU A 236 13.35 -10.44 10.92
CA GLU A 236 12.66 -9.72 9.85
C GLU A 236 11.22 -10.20 9.69
N THR A 237 11.00 -11.53 9.74
CA THR A 237 9.66 -12.12 9.67
C THR A 237 8.81 -11.72 10.88
N LEU A 238 9.38 -11.74 12.08
CA LEU A 238 8.70 -11.29 13.30
C LEU A 238 8.32 -9.80 13.23
N ALA A 239 9.22 -8.95 12.75
CA ALA A 239 8.95 -7.52 12.60
C ALA A 239 7.82 -7.25 11.59
N ALA A 240 7.85 -7.93 10.43
CA ALA A 240 6.78 -7.82 9.44
C ALA A 240 5.44 -8.34 9.95
N TYR A 241 5.43 -9.43 10.72
CA TYR A 241 4.21 -9.94 11.34
C TYR A 241 3.66 -8.97 12.40
N ALA A 242 4.53 -8.35 13.21
CA ALA A 242 4.14 -7.32 14.16
C ALA A 242 3.52 -6.10 13.47
N VAL A 243 4.13 -5.62 12.37
CA VAL A 243 3.56 -4.57 11.52
C VAL A 243 2.19 -4.98 10.97
N SER A 244 2.06 -6.23 10.54
CA SER A 244 0.79 -6.77 10.00
C SER A 244 -0.33 -6.80 11.03
N LEU A 245 -0.02 -7.14 12.28
CA LEU A 245 -0.97 -7.04 13.41
C LEU A 245 -1.37 -5.59 13.67
N LEU A 246 -0.42 -4.65 13.66
CA LEU A 246 -0.69 -3.23 13.86
C LEU A 246 -1.58 -2.65 12.75
N VAL A 247 -1.28 -2.97 11.49
CA VAL A 247 -2.08 -2.58 10.33
C VAL A 247 -3.49 -3.17 10.44
N SER A 248 -3.60 -4.45 10.79
CA SER A 248 -4.89 -5.13 10.96
C SER A 248 -5.72 -4.48 12.06
N LEU A 249 -5.13 -4.20 13.22
CA LEU A 249 -5.80 -3.53 14.33
C LEU A 249 -6.23 -2.11 13.95
N LEU A 250 -5.37 -1.36 13.26
CA LEU A 250 -5.66 -0.01 12.79
C LEU A 250 -6.85 0.01 11.82
N LEU A 251 -6.91 -0.95 10.89
CA LEU A 251 -8.03 -1.08 9.96
C LEU A 251 -9.32 -1.46 10.69
N LEU A 252 -9.28 -2.46 11.57
CA LEU A 252 -10.46 -2.86 12.36
C LEU A 252 -10.98 -1.69 13.20
N TRP A 253 -10.08 -0.93 13.83
CA TRP A 253 -10.45 0.28 14.57
C TRP A 253 -11.09 1.34 13.66
N SER A 254 -10.50 1.57 12.49
CA SER A 254 -10.97 2.56 11.52
C SER A 254 -12.35 2.22 10.94
N PHE A 255 -12.65 0.93 10.75
CA PHE A 255 -13.96 0.46 10.30
C PHE A 255 -14.99 0.28 11.43
N GLY A 256 -14.62 0.61 12.68
CA GLY A 256 -15.52 0.51 13.84
C GLY A 256 -15.72 -0.90 14.37
N ARG A 257 -14.92 -1.87 13.92
CA ARG A 257 -15.02 -3.27 14.33
C ARG A 257 -14.59 -3.50 15.78
N THR A 258 -13.85 -2.56 16.37
CA THR A 258 -13.46 -2.58 17.78
C THR A 258 -14.45 -1.87 18.72
N ASP A 259 -15.43 -1.13 18.18
CA ASP A 259 -16.31 -0.29 18.98
C ASP A 259 -17.30 -1.14 19.79
N GLY A 260 -17.15 -1.18 21.11
CA GLY A 260 -17.99 -1.99 22.00
C GLY A 260 -17.74 -3.51 21.94
N ALA A 261 -16.73 -3.95 21.19
CA ALA A 261 -16.34 -5.35 21.09
C ALA A 261 -15.61 -5.84 22.36
N SER A 262 -15.72 -7.13 22.66
CA SER A 262 -14.95 -7.75 23.75
C SER A 262 -13.47 -7.84 23.38
N TRP A 263 -12.60 -7.89 24.39
CA TRP A 263 -11.15 -8.06 24.17
C TRP A 263 -10.82 -9.32 23.35
N SER A 264 -11.50 -10.44 23.62
CA SER A 264 -11.31 -11.68 22.88
C SER A 264 -11.69 -11.55 21.41
N ALA A 265 -12.77 -10.81 21.10
CA ALA A 265 -13.17 -10.53 19.73
C ALA A 265 -12.11 -9.69 19.02
N ILE A 266 -11.67 -8.57 19.61
CA ILE A 266 -10.66 -7.69 19.01
C ILE A 266 -9.38 -8.47 18.68
N VAL A 267 -8.90 -9.30 19.63
CA VAL A 267 -7.71 -10.13 19.44
C VAL A 267 -7.92 -11.15 18.33
N GLY A 268 -9.02 -11.90 18.35
CA GLY A 268 -9.32 -12.92 17.34
C GLY A 268 -9.41 -12.34 15.93
N GLN A 269 -10.14 -11.24 15.77
CA GLN A 269 -10.30 -10.55 14.50
C GLN A 269 -8.98 -9.99 13.97
N THR A 270 -8.15 -9.42 14.86
CA THR A 270 -6.83 -8.90 14.50
C THR A 270 -5.92 -10.03 14.02
N ILE A 271 -5.92 -11.18 14.71
CA ILE A 271 -5.12 -12.35 14.30
C ILE A 271 -5.56 -12.85 12.92
N MET A 272 -6.87 -12.98 12.69
CA MET A 272 -7.40 -13.49 11.41
C MET A 272 -7.10 -12.54 10.25
N LEU A 273 -7.28 -11.24 10.43
CA LEU A 273 -6.94 -10.26 9.40
C LEU A 273 -5.41 -10.19 9.17
N ALA A 274 -4.62 -10.36 10.22
CA ALA A 274 -3.16 -10.36 10.13
C ALA A 274 -2.60 -11.52 9.30
N VAL A 275 -3.36 -12.60 9.07
CA VAL A 275 -2.98 -13.68 8.15
C VAL A 275 -2.77 -13.15 6.73
N VAL A 276 -3.72 -12.37 6.22
CA VAL A 276 -3.64 -11.80 4.87
C VAL A 276 -2.69 -10.60 4.85
N ALA A 277 -2.71 -9.77 5.90
CA ALA A 277 -1.79 -8.64 6.03
C ALA A 277 -0.32 -9.09 6.02
N SER A 278 0.02 -10.19 6.71
CA SER A 278 1.41 -10.68 6.74
C SER A 278 1.88 -11.28 5.42
N PHE A 279 0.96 -11.86 4.64
CA PHE A 279 1.26 -12.27 3.29
C PHE A 279 1.58 -11.06 2.40
N GLY A 280 0.78 -9.99 2.49
CA GLY A 280 1.07 -8.71 1.83
C GLY A 280 2.43 -8.14 2.25
N ALA A 281 2.73 -8.14 3.56
CA ALA A 281 4.02 -7.70 4.10
C ALA A 281 5.20 -8.53 3.57
N ALA A 282 5.01 -9.82 3.30
CA ALA A 282 6.03 -10.68 2.69
C ALA A 282 6.25 -10.28 1.23
N VAL A 283 5.17 -10.16 0.44
CA VAL A 283 5.23 -9.81 -0.99
C VAL A 283 5.86 -8.43 -1.19
N GLY A 284 5.49 -7.43 -0.40
CA GLY A 284 6.06 -6.09 -0.47
C GLY A 284 7.58 -6.08 -0.33
N ARG A 285 8.14 -6.98 0.48
CA ARG A 285 9.59 -7.14 0.63
C ARG A 285 10.24 -7.82 -0.56
N LEU A 286 9.55 -8.76 -1.21
CA LEU A 286 10.06 -9.43 -2.43
C LEU A 286 10.23 -8.45 -3.58
N LEU A 287 9.34 -7.47 -3.70
CA LEU A 287 9.43 -6.44 -4.74
C LEU A 287 10.71 -5.60 -4.61
N ILE A 288 11.19 -5.39 -3.38
CA ILE A 288 12.46 -4.69 -3.13
C ILE A 288 13.66 -5.60 -3.39
N GLY A 289 13.58 -6.87 -2.97
CA GLY A 289 14.68 -7.83 -3.08
C GLY A 289 14.93 -8.38 -4.49
N GLY A 290 13.92 -8.36 -5.37
CA GLY A 290 13.99 -8.92 -6.73
C GLY A 290 14.62 -8.00 -7.79
N GLY A 291 14.78 -6.71 -7.50
CA GLY A 291 15.28 -5.72 -8.48
C GLY A 291 16.77 -5.83 -8.84
N GLY A 292 17.56 -6.59 -8.07
CA GLY A 292 19.01 -6.70 -8.27
C GLY A 292 19.46 -7.62 -9.41
N GLN A 293 18.56 -8.26 -10.16
CA GLN A 293 18.93 -9.30 -11.13
C GLN A 293 19.18 -8.84 -12.58
N GLN A 294 19.17 -7.54 -12.89
CA GLN A 294 19.28 -7.08 -14.29
C GLN A 294 20.59 -6.41 -14.71
N GLN A 295 21.63 -6.37 -13.87
CA GLN A 295 22.85 -5.61 -14.19
C GLN A 295 24.17 -6.40 -14.35
N GLU A 296 24.14 -7.74 -14.34
CA GLU A 296 25.37 -8.56 -14.54
C GLU A 296 25.36 -9.48 -15.77
N ALA A 297 24.48 -9.25 -16.75
CA ALA A 297 24.51 -9.95 -18.02
C ALA A 297 24.72 -9.00 -19.21
N SER A 298 25.88 -8.34 -19.26
CA SER A 298 26.44 -7.75 -20.49
C SER A 298 27.95 -7.75 -20.47
#